data_AF-A0A1U7PVE7-F1
#
_entry.id   AF-A0A1U7PVE7-F1
#
_cell.length_a   1.000
_cell.length_b   1.000
_cell.length_c   1.000
_cell.angle_alpha   90.00
_cell.angle_beta   90.00
_cell.angle_gamma   90.00
#
_symmetry.space_group_name_H-M   'P 1'
#
loop_
_entity.id
_entity.type
_entity.pdbx_description
1 polymer ?
#
loop_
_entity_poly.entity_id
_entity_poly.type
_entity_poly.pdbx_seq_one_letter_code
_entity_poly.pdbx_strand_id
1 'polypeptide(L)'
;MVSMIRKYYPVFINIYSIWMLYMLFFASFRDANTAIFQIKDIPFQTIDAYSLYVIKYDKLEFFTNIFGNVILFIPYGFLGILYPPLNRFFYLIITFFITINVIEFSQYYFRRGFADIDDVILNTTGVIFGFIIYKIILRTYYRKLNVIQYK
;
A
#
# COMPACT_ATOMS: atom_id res chain seq x y z
N MET A 1 -23.78 -3.56 -5.83
CA MET A 1 -22.49 -2.94 -5.41
C MET A 1 -21.52 -3.97 -4.84
N VAL A 2 -21.76 -4.55 -3.65
CA VAL A 2 -20.82 -5.55 -3.06
C VAL A 2 -20.64 -6.79 -3.94
N SER A 3 -21.71 -7.26 -4.61
CA SER A 3 -21.62 -8.35 -5.59
C SER A 3 -20.70 -8.03 -6.78
N MET A 4 -20.75 -6.79 -7.29
CA MET A 4 -19.87 -6.33 -8.38
C MET A 4 -18.42 -6.23 -7.90
N ILE A 5 -18.19 -5.68 -6.71
CA ILE A 5 -16.84 -5.60 -6.12
C ILE A 5 -16.24 -7.01 -6.01
N ARG A 6 -16.98 -7.99 -5.46
CA ARG A 6 -16.49 -9.37 -5.35
C ARG A 6 -16.20 -10.02 -6.72
N LYS A 7 -16.96 -9.67 -7.76
CA LYS A 7 -16.78 -10.21 -9.11
C LYS A 7 -15.54 -9.65 -9.82
N TYR A 8 -15.33 -8.33 -9.76
CA TYR A 8 -14.30 -7.66 -10.57
C TYR A 8 -12.99 -7.40 -9.82
N TYR A 9 -13.03 -7.30 -8.49
CA TYR A 9 -11.84 -7.03 -7.67
C TYR A 9 -10.71 -8.06 -7.85
N PRO A 10 -10.96 -9.39 -7.92
CA PRO A 10 -9.88 -10.36 -8.13
C PRO A 10 -9.10 -10.13 -9.42
N VAL A 11 -9.77 -9.79 -10.53
CA VAL A 11 -9.09 -9.48 -11.79
C VAL A 11 -8.32 -8.18 -11.65
N PHE A 12 -8.96 -7.14 -11.11
CA PHE A 12 -8.35 -5.84 -10.90
C PHE A 12 -7.08 -5.91 -10.05
N ILE A 13 -7.13 -6.57 -8.88
CA ILE A 13 -6.01 -6.58 -7.94
C ILE A 13 -4.79 -7.32 -8.52
N ASN A 14 -4.99 -8.39 -9.28
CA ASN A 14 -3.88 -9.11 -9.91
C ASN A 14 -3.19 -8.25 -11.00
N ILE A 15 -3.97 -7.59 -11.86
CA ILE A 15 -3.42 -6.67 -12.88
C ILE A 15 -2.72 -5.49 -12.19
N TYR A 16 -3.35 -4.93 -11.16
CA TYR A 16 -2.81 -3.84 -10.36
C TYR A 16 -1.48 -4.23 -9.69
N SER A 17 -1.37 -5.45 -9.16
CA SER A 17 -0.14 -5.93 -8.53
C SER A 17 1.02 -6.08 -9.53
N ILE A 18 0.75 -6.55 -10.75
CA ILE A 18 1.78 -6.60 -11.80
C ILE A 18 2.27 -5.18 -12.12
N TRP A 19 1.34 -4.23 -12.28
CA TRP A 19 1.69 -2.84 -12.52
C TRP A 19 2.45 -2.21 -11.35
N MET A 20 2.03 -2.46 -10.10
CA MET A 20 2.72 -1.98 -8.90
C MET A 20 4.14 -2.53 -8.77
N LEU A 21 4.33 -3.83 -9.01
CA LEU A 21 5.68 -4.43 -9.02
C LEU A 21 6.54 -3.83 -10.13
N TYR A 22 5.97 -3.58 -11.31
CA TYR A 22 6.68 -2.87 -12.36
C TYR A 22 7.11 -1.46 -11.92
N MET A 23 6.20 -0.68 -11.31
CA MET A 23 6.52 0.66 -10.81
C MET A 23 7.63 0.61 -9.75
N LEU A 24 7.50 -0.26 -8.75
CA LEU A 24 8.45 -0.36 -7.63
C LEU A 24 9.86 -0.77 -8.08
N PHE A 25 9.96 -1.72 -9.02
CA PHE A 25 11.25 -2.18 -9.48
C PHE A 25 11.82 -1.32 -10.60
N PHE A 26 11.01 -0.84 -11.55
CA PHE A 26 11.52 -0.28 -12.81
C PHE A 26 11.30 1.22 -13.00
N ALA A 27 10.31 1.83 -12.33
CA ALA A 27 10.13 3.29 -12.43
C ALA A 27 11.24 4.06 -11.70
N SER A 28 11.78 3.49 -10.60
CA SER A 28 12.83 4.08 -9.78
C SER A 28 14.24 4.11 -10.42
N PHE A 29 14.43 3.58 -11.64
CA PHE A 29 15.75 3.53 -12.30
C PHE A 29 16.28 4.83 -12.88
N ARG A 30 15.51 5.92 -12.85
CA ARG A 30 15.91 7.13 -13.58
C ARG A 30 17.21 7.77 -13.05
N ASP A 31 17.62 7.47 -11.80
CA ASP A 31 18.81 8.06 -11.15
C ASP A 31 19.86 7.05 -10.63
N ALA A 32 19.86 5.81 -11.13
CA ALA A 32 20.64 4.69 -10.55
C ALA A 32 22.18 4.75 -10.72
N ASN A 33 22.71 5.69 -11.51
CA ASN A 33 24.15 5.69 -11.84
C ASN A 33 25.06 6.24 -10.73
N THR A 34 24.50 6.81 -9.65
CA THR A 34 25.28 7.41 -8.54
C THR A 34 24.77 7.07 -7.13
N ALA A 35 23.65 6.34 -7.01
CA ALA A 35 23.03 6.06 -5.72
C ALA A 35 23.76 4.94 -4.94
N ILE A 36 24.23 5.24 -3.74
CA ILE A 36 24.75 4.22 -2.82
C ILE A 36 23.54 3.47 -2.26
N PHE A 37 23.39 2.19 -2.59
CA PHE A 37 22.32 1.35 -2.04
C PHE A 37 22.50 1.19 -0.53
N GLN A 38 21.51 1.65 0.23
CA GLN A 38 21.54 1.63 1.69
C GLN A 38 20.24 1.04 2.24
N ILE A 39 20.35 0.48 3.45
CA ILE A 39 19.20 0.15 4.29
C ILE A 39 18.98 1.38 5.17
N LYS A 40 17.76 1.92 5.14
CA LYS A 40 17.33 3.02 6.01
C LYS A 40 16.37 2.46 7.03
N ASP A 41 16.88 2.24 8.22
CA ASP A 41 16.23 1.52 9.30
C ASP A 41 15.72 2.43 10.42
N ILE A 42 16.10 3.72 10.41
CA ILE A 42 15.66 4.72 11.38
C ILE A 42 14.29 5.27 10.95
N PRO A 43 13.20 5.02 11.72
CA PRO A 43 11.88 5.53 11.39
C PRO A 43 11.86 7.04 11.30
N PHE A 44 11.14 7.53 10.31
CA PHE A 44 10.91 8.92 9.92
C PHE A 44 12.15 9.66 9.40
N GLN A 45 13.32 9.02 9.32
CA GLN A 45 14.53 9.70 8.87
C GLN A 45 14.43 10.15 7.41
N THR A 46 13.88 9.31 6.52
CA THR A 46 13.72 9.66 5.11
C THR A 46 12.66 10.74 4.94
N ILE A 47 11.52 10.60 5.63
CA ILE A 47 10.46 11.60 5.62
C ILE A 47 10.97 12.94 6.13
N ASP A 48 11.70 12.97 7.24
CA ASP A 48 12.24 14.20 7.83
C ASP A 48 13.28 14.84 6.90
N ALA A 49 14.21 14.06 6.36
CA ALA A 49 15.18 14.56 5.38
C ALA A 49 14.46 15.14 4.16
N TYR A 50 13.52 14.40 3.58
CA TYR A 50 12.74 14.85 2.43
C TYR A 50 11.90 16.10 2.77
N SER A 51 11.38 16.20 4.00
CA SER A 51 10.65 17.37 4.48
C SER A 51 11.54 18.62 4.50
N LEU A 52 12.77 18.52 5.00
CA LEU A 52 13.70 19.64 5.11
C LEU A 52 14.16 20.14 3.74
N TYR A 53 14.39 19.21 2.80
CA TYR A 53 14.91 19.54 1.48
C TYR A 53 13.83 19.91 0.46
N VAL A 54 12.62 19.35 0.53
CA VAL A 54 11.60 19.52 -0.52
C VAL A 54 10.48 20.49 -0.11
N ILE A 55 9.99 20.47 1.13
CA ILE A 55 8.90 21.39 1.56
C ILE A 55 9.28 22.87 1.37
N LYS A 56 10.57 23.18 1.47
CA LYS A 56 11.09 24.53 1.25
C LYS A 56 10.87 25.03 -0.20
N TYR A 57 10.85 24.13 -1.18
CA TYR A 57 10.80 24.47 -2.61
C TYR A 57 9.49 24.04 -3.27
N ASP A 58 8.98 22.86 -2.94
CA ASP A 58 7.71 22.33 -3.45
C ASP A 58 6.96 21.52 -2.38
N LYS A 59 6.03 22.18 -1.70
CA LYS A 59 5.18 21.54 -0.68
C LYS A 59 4.23 20.51 -1.29
N LEU A 60 3.77 20.74 -2.53
CA LEU A 60 2.80 19.88 -3.17
C LEU A 60 3.45 18.54 -3.50
N GLU A 61 4.66 18.56 -4.05
CA GLU A 61 5.46 17.36 -4.32
C GLU A 61 5.63 16.49 -3.07
N PHE A 62 5.99 17.12 -1.94
CA PHE A 62 6.16 16.43 -0.66
C PHE A 62 4.91 15.65 -0.24
N PHE A 63 3.76 16.33 -0.20
CA PHE A 63 2.51 15.70 0.19
C PHE A 63 2.06 14.65 -0.83
N THR A 64 2.23 14.92 -2.13
CA THR A 64 1.89 13.97 -3.18
C THR A 64 2.70 12.67 -3.07
N ASN A 65 3.98 12.73 -2.68
CA ASN A 65 4.79 11.51 -2.48
C ASN A 65 4.35 10.71 -1.25
N ILE A 66 4.17 11.35 -0.10
CA ILE A 66 3.73 10.65 1.12
C ILE A 66 2.33 10.07 0.95
N PHE A 67 1.36 10.88 0.52
CA PHE A 67 -0.01 10.40 0.31
C PHE A 67 -0.08 9.45 -0.88
N GLY A 68 0.75 9.64 -1.91
CA GLY A 68 0.87 8.73 -3.04
C GLY A 68 1.20 7.33 -2.59
N ASN A 69 2.25 7.15 -1.78
CA ASN A 69 2.61 5.85 -1.21
C ASN A 69 1.44 5.25 -0.41
N VAL A 70 0.80 6.01 0.48
CA VAL A 70 -0.37 5.51 1.23
C VAL A 70 -1.52 5.08 0.30
N ILE A 71 -1.88 5.91 -0.69
CA ILE A 71 -3.03 5.69 -1.58
C ILE A 71 -2.82 4.45 -2.46
N LEU A 72 -1.60 4.23 -2.97
CA LEU A 72 -1.27 3.09 -3.82
C LEU A 72 -1.50 1.75 -3.10
N PHE A 73 -1.44 1.71 -1.77
CA PHE A 73 -1.62 0.46 -1.03
C PHE A 73 -3.04 0.23 -0.49
N ILE A 74 -3.94 1.22 -0.60
CA ILE A 74 -5.37 1.08 -0.24
C ILE A 74 -6.04 -0.15 -0.88
N PRO A 75 -5.85 -0.46 -2.18
CA PRO A 75 -6.49 -1.62 -2.80
C PRO A 75 -6.18 -2.95 -2.11
N TYR A 76 -5.00 -3.11 -1.50
CA TYR A 76 -4.62 -4.35 -0.82
C TYR A 76 -5.36 -4.58 0.51
N GLY A 77 -5.98 -3.55 1.08
CA GLY A 77 -6.84 -3.70 2.25
C GLY A 77 -8.10 -4.56 2.00
N PHE A 78 -8.42 -4.82 0.73
CA PHE A 78 -9.58 -5.58 0.29
C PHE A 78 -9.25 -7.05 -0.02
N LEU A 79 -8.01 -7.49 0.24
CA LEU A 79 -7.55 -8.86 -0.06
C LEU A 79 -8.37 -9.96 0.61
N GLY A 80 -9.09 -9.63 1.68
CA GLY A 80 -10.09 -10.51 2.30
C GLY A 80 -11.20 -11.00 1.35
N ILE A 81 -11.38 -10.36 0.19
CA ILE A 81 -12.28 -10.82 -0.88
C ILE A 81 -11.75 -12.09 -1.56
N LEU A 82 -10.44 -12.16 -1.84
CA LEU A 82 -9.82 -13.33 -2.50
C LEU A 82 -9.44 -14.38 -1.45
N TYR A 83 -8.94 -13.91 -0.31
CA TYR A 83 -8.38 -14.75 0.74
C TYR A 83 -9.19 -14.54 2.03
N PRO A 84 -10.22 -15.36 2.29
CA PRO A 84 -11.11 -15.19 3.44
C PRO A 84 -10.42 -14.99 4.80
N PRO A 85 -9.27 -15.63 5.12
CA PRO A 85 -8.54 -15.38 6.36
C PRO A 85 -8.08 -13.92 6.54
N LEU A 86 -7.74 -13.24 5.44
CA LEU A 86 -7.31 -11.84 5.43
C LEU A 86 -8.46 -10.85 5.70
N ASN A 87 -9.69 -11.34 5.89
CA ASN A 87 -10.76 -10.52 6.47
C ASN A 87 -10.54 -10.19 7.95
N ARG A 88 -9.60 -10.84 8.62
CA ARG A 88 -9.21 -10.52 9.99
C ARG A 88 -8.01 -9.59 9.94
N PHE A 89 -8.11 -8.47 10.66
CA PHE A 89 -7.11 -7.40 10.65
C PHE A 89 -5.69 -7.92 10.90
N PHE A 90 -5.50 -8.73 11.94
CA PHE A 90 -4.20 -9.30 12.29
C PHE A 90 -3.55 -10.08 11.14
N TYR A 91 -4.31 -10.98 10.49
CA TYR A 91 -3.78 -11.79 9.38
C TYR A 91 -3.46 -10.95 8.15
N LEU A 92 -4.25 -9.92 7.85
CA LEU A 92 -3.96 -8.99 6.77
C LEU A 92 -2.64 -8.25 7.03
N ILE A 93 -2.50 -7.64 8.21
CA ILE A 93 -1.34 -6.81 8.54
C ILE A 93 -0.07 -7.64 8.58
N ILE A 94 -0.07 -8.82 9.19
CA ILE A 94 1.15 -9.65 9.22
C ILE A 94 1.54 -10.15 7.82
N THR A 95 0.57 -10.56 7.00
CA THR A 95 0.83 -11.02 5.61
C THR A 95 1.41 -9.88 4.78
N PHE A 96 0.80 -8.69 4.89
CA PHE A 96 1.23 -7.53 4.14
C PHE A 96 2.59 -7.00 4.63
N PHE A 97 2.82 -6.95 5.94
CA PHE A 97 4.10 -6.58 6.53
C PHE A 97 5.25 -7.47 6.04
N ILE A 98 5.04 -8.80 6.02
CA ILE A 98 6.03 -9.73 5.46
C ILE A 98 6.25 -9.44 3.98
N THR A 99 5.17 -9.26 3.21
CA THR A 99 5.23 -9.03 1.76
C THR A 99 6.01 -7.76 1.43
N ILE A 100 5.72 -6.64 2.12
CA ILE A 100 6.41 -5.38 1.83
C ILE A 100 7.88 -5.43 2.22
N ASN A 101 8.23 -6.06 3.36
CA ASN A 101 9.63 -6.25 3.72
C ASN A 101 10.38 -7.10 2.69
N VAL A 102 9.76 -8.16 2.16
CA VAL A 102 10.36 -8.95 1.07
C VAL A 102 10.60 -8.09 -0.17
N ILE A 103 9.69 -7.18 -0.51
CA ILE A 103 9.85 -6.25 -1.64
C ILE A 103 11.01 -5.28 -1.38
N GLU A 104 11.04 -4.61 -0.23
CA GLU A 104 12.10 -3.66 0.16
C GLU A 104 13.48 -4.31 0.16
N PHE A 105 13.61 -5.49 0.79
CA PHE A 105 14.87 -6.25 0.78
C PHE A 105 15.25 -6.74 -0.62
N SER A 106 14.27 -7.08 -1.47
CA SER A 106 14.54 -7.44 -2.87
C SER A 106 15.06 -6.23 -3.65
N GLN A 107 14.48 -5.05 -3.48
CA GLN A 107 14.95 -3.82 -4.12
C GLN A 107 16.38 -3.49 -3.69
N TYR A 108 16.70 -3.64 -2.40
CA TYR A 108 18.07 -3.51 -1.90
C TYR A 108 19.01 -4.55 -2.53
N TYR A 109 18.67 -5.84 -2.47
CA TYR A 109 19.52 -6.94 -2.95
C TYR A 109 19.81 -6.84 -4.45
N PHE A 110 18.78 -6.57 -5.26
CA PHE A 110 18.93 -6.42 -6.69
C PHE A 110 19.49 -5.07 -7.11
N ARG A 111 19.82 -4.16 -6.17
CA ARG A 111 20.33 -2.83 -6.47
C ARG A 111 19.35 -2.01 -7.32
N ARG A 112 18.08 -2.07 -6.93
CA ARG A 112 16.96 -1.37 -7.60
C ARG A 112 16.37 -0.23 -6.75
N GLY A 113 16.85 -0.06 -5.52
CA GLY A 113 16.41 1.00 -4.61
C GLY A 113 17.02 0.85 -3.22
N PHE A 114 16.56 1.67 -2.29
CA PHE A 114 16.84 1.54 -0.86
C PHE A 114 15.81 0.61 -0.23
N ALA A 115 16.18 -0.10 0.82
CA ALA A 115 15.18 -0.68 1.72
C ALA A 115 14.87 0.39 2.77
N ASP A 116 13.63 0.89 2.81
CA ASP A 116 13.26 2.03 3.64
C ASP A 116 12.12 1.69 4.61
N ILE A 117 12.38 1.86 5.91
CA ILE A 117 11.37 1.63 6.94
C ILE A 117 10.19 2.59 6.81
N ASP A 118 10.42 3.80 6.29
CA ASP A 118 9.34 4.78 6.07
C ASP A 118 8.36 4.30 5.00
N ASP A 119 8.85 3.65 3.94
CA ASP A 119 8.01 3.05 2.92
C ASP A 119 7.18 1.89 3.49
N VAL A 120 7.77 1.04 4.33
CA VAL A 120 7.01 0.00 5.05
C VAL A 120 5.89 0.60 5.90
N ILE A 121 6.15 1.70 6.61
CA ILE A 121 5.16 2.40 7.45
C ILE A 121 4.04 2.99 6.60
N LEU A 122 4.36 3.74 5.53
CA LEU A 122 3.38 4.37 4.65
C LEU A 122 2.52 3.34 3.92
N ASN A 123 3.14 2.29 3.39
CA ASN A 123 2.44 1.24 2.64
C ASN A 123 1.52 0.44 3.57
N THR A 124 1.98 0.11 4.78
CA THR A 124 1.14 -0.55 5.80
C THR A 124 -0.04 0.35 6.20
N THR A 125 0.19 1.65 6.34
CA THR A 125 -0.88 2.63 6.62
C THR A 125 -1.94 2.65 5.51
N GLY A 126 -1.53 2.58 4.24
CA GLY A 126 -2.43 2.44 3.10
C GLY A 126 -3.33 1.21 3.20
N VAL A 127 -2.76 0.06 3.52
CA VAL A 127 -3.52 -1.20 3.70
C VAL A 127 -4.51 -1.10 4.85
N ILE A 128 -4.13 -0.49 5.97
CA ILE A 128 -5.02 -0.25 7.11
C ILE A 128 -6.22 0.58 6.67
N PHE A 129 -6.01 1.70 5.97
CA PHE A 129 -7.11 2.52 5.44
C PHE A 129 -8.00 1.74 4.48
N GLY A 130 -7.41 0.98 3.56
CA GLY A 130 -8.16 0.11 2.65
C GLY A 130 -9.04 -0.90 3.39
N PHE A 131 -8.51 -1.54 4.43
CA PHE A 131 -9.27 -2.49 5.23
C PHE A 131 -10.45 -1.83 5.95
N ILE A 132 -10.23 -0.64 6.54
CA ILE A 132 -11.29 0.14 7.19
C ILE A 132 -12.39 0.48 6.18
N ILE A 133 -12.04 0.98 4.99
CA ILE A 133 -13.00 1.29 3.92
C ILE A 133 -13.79 0.03 3.54
N TYR A 134 -13.11 -1.09 3.32
CA TYR A 134 -13.75 -2.36 2.99
C TYR A 134 -14.76 -2.81 4.06
N LYS A 135 -14.41 -2.71 5.35
CA LYS A 135 -15.32 -3.04 6.45
C LYS A 135 -16.51 -2.10 6.54
N ILE A 136 -16.33 -0.80 6.29
CA ILE A 136 -17.43 0.17 6.23
C ILE A 136 -18.41 -0.19 5.09
N ILE A 137 -17.89 -0.53 3.90
CA ILE A 137 -18.70 -0.96 2.76
C ILE A 137 -19.53 -2.20 3.10
N LEU A 138 -18.89 -3.23 3.67
CA LEU A 138 -19.58 -4.46 4.07
C LEU A 138 -20.65 -4.20 5.13
N ARG A 139 -20.32 -3.46 6.19
CA ARG A 139 -21.26 -3.12 7.26
C ARG A 139 -22.48 -2.41 6.72
N THR A 140 -22.28 -1.45 5.81
CA THR A 140 -23.37 -0.68 5.18
C THR A 140 -24.26 -1.58 4.31
N TYR A 141 -23.66 -2.52 3.59
CA TYR A 141 -24.39 -3.48 2.75
C TYR A 141 -25.26 -4.44 3.58
N TYR A 142 -24.71 -5.07 4.62
CA TYR A 142 -25.46 -6.00 5.47
C TYR A 142 -26.59 -5.29 6.24
N ARG A 143 -26.39 -4.03 6.67
CA ARG A 143 -27.47 -3.24 7.27
C ARG A 143 -28.65 -3.03 6.32
N LYS A 144 -28.39 -2.74 5.04
CA LYS A 144 -29.46 -2.57 4.03
C LYS A 144 -30.23 -3.87 3.78
N LEU A 145 -29.53 -5.01 3.71
CA LEU A 145 -30.18 -6.31 3.52
C LEU A 145 -31.11 -6.66 4.68
N ASN A 146 -30.67 -6.46 5.92
CA ASN A 146 -31.50 -6.74 7.09
C ASN A 146 -32.77 -5.88 7.08
N VAL A 147 -32.69 -4.59 6.74
CA VAL A 147 -33.87 -3.71 6.67
C VAL A 147 -34.89 -4.17 5.61
N ILE A 148 -34.45 -4.76 4.50
CA ILE A 148 -35.35 -5.27 3.44
C ILE A 148 -36.03 -6.56 3.87
N GLN A 149 -35.37 -7.42 4.66
CA GLN A 149 -35.95 -8.68 5.14
C GLN A 149 -37.06 -8.50 6.20
N TYR A 150 -37.10 -7.35 6.87
CA TYR A 150 -38.13 -7.02 7.88
C TYR A 150 -39.23 -6.07 7.35
N LYS A 151 -39.29 -5.85 6.03
CA LYS A 151 -40.39 -5.15 5.35
C LYS A 151 -41.14 -6.15 4.46
#